data_AF-A0AA44RFH9-F1
#
_entry.id   AF-A0AA44RFH9-F1
#
_cell.length_a   1.000
_cell.length_b   1.000
_cell.length_c   1.000
_cell.angle_alpha   90.00
_cell.angle_beta   90.00
_cell.angle_gamma   90.00
#
_symmetry.space_group_name_H-M   'P 1'
#
loop_
_entity.id
_entity.type
_entity.pdbx_description
1 polymer ?
#
loop_
_entity_poly.entity_id
_entity_poly.type
_entity_poly.pdbx_seq_one_letter_code
_entity_poly.pdbx_strand_id
1 'polypeptide(L)' 'MFKLSPIRKKTNKLHKLLNNGYRFVIMHEDEIIEPFRYEIEARRKLFFGRKLLSISDLIDSINDSVKTQAKRAP' A
#
# COMPACT_ATOMS: atom_id res chain seq x y z
N MET A 1 22.39 -9.41 11.89
CA MET A 1 21.07 -8.74 11.98
C MET A 1 20.43 -8.74 10.59
N PHE A 2 19.41 -9.56 10.33
CA PHE A 2 18.79 -9.68 9.00
C PHE A 2 17.98 -8.43 8.66
N LYS A 3 18.32 -7.74 7.56
CA LYS A 3 17.54 -6.58 7.07
C LYS A 3 16.30 -7.11 6.34
N LEU A 4 15.11 -6.64 6.74
CA LEU A 4 13.87 -6.92 6.02
C LEU A 4 13.95 -6.37 4.59
N SER A 5 13.46 -7.14 3.61
CA SER A 5 13.34 -6.70 2.23
C SER A 5 12.43 -5.46 2.13
N PRO A 6 12.67 -4.55 1.17
CA PRO A 6 11.84 -3.35 0.99
C PRO A 6 10.34 -3.67 0.86
N ILE A 7 10.00 -4.78 0.19
CA ILE A 7 8.64 -5.27 0.02
C ILE A 7 8.01 -5.67 1.35
N ARG A 8 8.76 -6.40 2.21
CA ARG A 8 8.29 -6.75 3.57
C ARG A 8 8.10 -5.52 4.45
N LYS A 9 8.93 -4.50 4.30
CA LYS A 9 8.74 -3.23 5.04
C LYS A 9 7.46 -2.51 4.60
N LYS A 10 7.21 -2.44 3.28
CA LYS A 10 6.01 -1.79 2.72
C LYS A 10 4.73 -2.51 3.14
N THR A 11 4.69 -3.84 3.03
CA THR A 11 3.54 -4.66 3.48
C THR A 11 3.30 -4.55 4.98
N ASN A 12 4.34 -4.60 5.82
CA ASN A 12 4.17 -4.42 7.27
C ASN A 12 3.59 -3.04 7.63
N LYS A 13 4.01 -1.97 6.91
CA LYS A 13 3.43 -0.63 7.09
C LYS A 13 1.94 -0.62 6.75
N LEU A 14 1.55 -1.25 5.65
CA LEU A 14 0.15 -1.37 5.22
C LEU A 14 -0.70 -2.19 6.21
N HIS A 15 -0.20 -3.33 6.68
CA HIS A 15 -0.88 -4.14 7.71
C HIS A 15 -1.05 -3.36 9.02
N LYS A 16 -0.05 -2.57 9.43
CA LYS A 16 -0.17 -1.72 10.62
C LYS A 16 -1.27 -0.66 10.45
N LEU A 17 -1.40 -0.08 9.26
CA LEU A 17 -2.47 0.88 8.96
C LEU A 17 -3.86 0.22 9.01
N LEU A 18 -3.99 -0.99 8.46
CA LEU A 18 -5.23 -1.78 8.56
C LEU A 18 -5.61 -2.07 10.01
N ASN A 19 -4.65 -2.51 10.83
CA ASN A 19 -4.89 -2.81 12.24
C ASN A 19 -5.32 -1.57 13.04
N ASN A 20 -4.88 -0.38 12.62
CA ASN A 20 -5.30 0.90 13.20
C ASN A 20 -6.65 1.41 12.67
N GLY A 21 -7.32 0.63 11.82
CA GLY A 21 -8.65 0.92 11.26
C GLY A 21 -8.63 1.78 9.99
N TYR A 22 -7.47 2.11 9.43
CA TYR A 22 -7.39 2.79 8.15
C TYR A 22 -7.70 1.81 7.00
N ARG A 23 -8.38 2.27 5.97
CA ARG A 23 -8.80 1.46 4.81
C ARG A 23 -8.30 2.01 3.48
N PHE A 24 -8.05 3.31 3.41
CA PHE A 24 -7.64 4.00 2.20
C PHE A 24 -6.33 4.74 2.44
N VAL A 25 -5.56 4.93 1.38
CA VAL A 25 -4.33 5.72 1.40
C VAL A 25 -4.25 6.59 0.16
N ILE A 26 -3.71 7.78 0.34
CA ILE A 26 -3.27 8.62 -0.77
C ILE A 26 -1.79 8.33 -1.02
N MET A 27 -1.47 7.98 -2.26
CA MET A 27 -0.13 7.73 -2.74
C MET A 27 0.36 8.82 -3.71
N HIS A 28 1.65 9.07 -3.68
CA HIS A 28 2.36 9.92 -4.63
C HIS A 28 3.76 9.34 -4.84
N GLU A 29 4.19 9.19 -6.09
CA GLU A 29 5.54 8.67 -6.42
C GLU A 29 5.91 7.38 -5.64
N ASP A 30 4.97 6.44 -5.54
CA ASP A 30 5.09 5.17 -4.80
C ASP A 30 5.20 5.24 -3.27
N GLU A 31 5.09 6.42 -2.70
CA GLU A 31 5.05 6.67 -1.25
C GLU A 31 3.62 6.87 -0.73
N ILE A 32 3.38 6.42 0.50
CA ILE A 32 2.12 6.65 1.22
C ILE A 32 2.23 8.00 1.92
N ILE A 33 1.44 8.98 1.47
CA ILE A 33 1.38 10.32 2.08
C ILE A 33 0.49 10.27 3.33
N GLU A 34 -0.80 9.94 3.15
CA GLU A 34 -1.80 10.04 4.20
C GLU A 34 -2.75 8.82 4.19
N PRO A 35 -3.02 8.21 5.36
CA PRO A 35 -4.02 7.17 5.50
C PRO A 35 -5.39 7.72 5.95
N PHE A 36 -6.46 7.09 5.48
CA PHE A 36 -7.84 7.46 5.76
C PHE A 36 -8.68 6.24 6.15
N ARG A 37 -9.66 6.46 7.03
CA ARG A 37 -10.64 5.43 7.39
C ARG A 37 -11.76 5.38 6.36
N TYR A 38 -12.17 6.53 5.87
CA TYR A 38 -13.29 6.67 4.93
C TYR A 38 -12.83 7.22 3.59
N GLU A 39 -13.39 6.68 2.51
CA GLU A 39 -13.04 7.08 1.14
C GLU A 39 -13.36 8.56 0.87
N ILE A 40 -14.48 9.05 1.42
CA ILE A 40 -14.95 10.42 1.19
C ILE A 40 -13.96 11.47 1.72
N GLU A 41 -13.31 11.19 2.85
CA GLU A 41 -12.27 12.06 3.42
C GLU A 41 -11.03 12.09 2.54
N ALA A 42 -10.64 10.94 2.02
CA ALA A 42 -9.50 10.80 1.14
C ALA A 42 -9.73 11.51 -0.20
N ARG A 43 -10.92 11.37 -0.79
CA ARG A 43 -11.31 12.05 -2.05
C ARG A 43 -11.26 13.57 -1.91
N ARG A 44 -11.70 14.13 -0.78
CA ARG A 44 -11.63 15.58 -0.53
C ARG A 44 -10.21 16.13 -0.47
N LYS A 45 -9.22 15.28 -0.16
CA LYS A 45 -7.80 15.62 -0.10
C LYS A 45 -7.00 15.14 -1.32
N LEU A 46 -7.68 14.65 -2.35
CA LEU A 46 -7.04 14.20 -3.57
C LEU A 46 -6.61 15.41 -4.40
N PHE A 47 -5.31 15.53 -4.64
CA PHE A 47 -4.71 16.58 -5.46
C PHE A 47 -4.11 15.99 -6.73
N PHE A 48 -3.81 16.85 -7.71
CA PHE A 48 -3.19 16.45 -8.97
C PHE A 48 -1.90 15.66 -8.74
N GLY A 49 -1.71 14.57 -9.49
CA GLY A 49 -0.56 13.66 -9.34
C GLY A 49 -0.66 12.65 -8.18
N ARG A 50 -1.66 12.75 -7.30
CA ARG A 50 -1.89 11.79 -6.22
C ARG A 50 -2.91 10.73 -6.61
N LYS A 51 -2.74 9.50 -6.12
CA LYS A 51 -3.64 8.37 -6.34
C LYS A 51 -4.28 7.95 -5.04
N LEU A 52 -5.61 7.80 -5.05
CA LEU A 52 -6.34 7.15 -3.97
C LEU A 52 -6.37 5.66 -4.24
N LEU A 53 -5.92 4.86 -3.27
CA LEU A 53 -5.95 3.40 -3.34
C LEU A 53 -6.49 2.83 -2.03
N SER A 54 -7.16 1.69 -2.12
CA SER A 54 -7.48 0.93 -0.91
C SER A 54 -6.22 0.20 -0.43
N ILE A 55 -6.09 0.05 0.88
CA ILE A 55 -4.95 -0.67 1.47
C ILE A 55 -5.02 -2.16 1.10
N SER A 56 -6.22 -2.73 0.98
CA SER A 56 -6.42 -4.12 0.57
C SER A 56 -5.90 -4.35 -0.85
N ASP A 57 -6.30 -3.52 -1.82
CA ASP A 57 -5.87 -3.67 -3.22
C ASP A 57 -4.35 -3.51 -3.35
N LEU A 58 -3.75 -2.64 -2.53
CA LEU A 58 -2.30 -2.47 -2.48
C LEU A 58 -1.58 -3.72 -1.97
N ILE A 59 -2.11 -4.38 -0.95
CA ILE A 59 -1.54 -5.63 -0.43
C ILE A 59 -1.68 -6.74 -1.47
N ASP A 60 -2.84 -6.86 -2.11
CA ASP A 60 -3.09 -7.86 -3.15
C ASP A 60 -2.17 -7.65 -4.36
N SER A 61 -2.01 -6.41 -4.81
CA SER A 61 -1.08 -6.07 -5.89
C SER A 61 0.38 -6.43 -5.56
N ILE A 62 0.82 -6.21 -4.30
CA ILE A 62 2.16 -6.61 -3.86
C ILE A 62 2.29 -8.14 -3.86
N ASN A 63 1.29 -8.85 -3.36
CA ASN A 63 1.30 -10.32 -3.32
C ASN A 63 1.32 -10.94 -4.72
N ASP A 64 0.56 -10.38 -5.66
CA ASP A 64 0.55 -10.83 -7.05
C ASP A 64 1.89 -10.55 -7.76
N SER A 65 2.53 -9.42 -7.48
CA SER A 65 3.86 -9.11 -7.98
C SER A 65 4.91 -10.14 -7.49
N VAL A 66 4.85 -10.50 -6.20
CA VAL A 66 5.73 -11.53 -5.62
C VAL A 66 5.48 -12.92 -6.24
N LYS A 67 4.22 -13.32 -6.42
CA LYS A 67 3.87 -14.59 -7.09
C LYS A 67 4.36 -14.64 -8.53
N THR A 68 4.27 -13.53 -9.26
CA THR A 68 4.72 -13.43 -10.65
C THR A 68 6.23 -13.53 -10.78
N GLN A 69 6.99 -12.98 -9.81
CA GLN A 69 8.44 -13.15 -9.74
C GLN A 69 8.84 -14.60 -9.39
N ALA A 70 8.12 -15.26 -8.49
CA ALA A 70 8.41 -16.65 -8.10
C ALA A 70 8.23 -17.66 -9.24
N LYS A 71 7.30 -17.41 -10.17
CA LYS A 71 7.05 -18.29 -11.34
C LYS A 71 8.05 -18.11 -12.49
N ARG A 72 8.96 -17.13 -12.41
CA ARG A 72 9.99 -16.87 -13.44
C ARG A 72 11.35 -17.48 -13.11
N ALA A 73 11.47 -18.24 -12.03
CA ALA A 73 12.66 -19.05 -11.78
C ALA A 73 12.56 -20.35 -12.60
N PRO A 74 13.59 -20.71 -13.39
CA PRO A 74 13.62 -21.89 -14.27
C PRO A 74 13.57 -23.21 -13.50
#